data_AF-A0AAU3KG17-F1
#
_entry.id   AF-A0AAU3KG17-F1
#
_cell.length_a   1.000
_cell.length_b   1.000
_cell.length_c   1.000
_cell.angle_alpha   90.00
_cell.angle_beta   90.00
_cell.angle_gamma   90.00
#
_symmetry.space_group_name_H-M   'P 1'
#
loop_
_entity.id
_entity.type
_entity.pdbx_description
1 polymer ?
#
loop_
_entity_poly.entity_id
_entity_poly.type
_entity_poly.pdbx_seq_one_letter_code
_entity_poly.pdbx_strand_id
1 'polypeptide(L)'
;MSGSHGGHGGHDMGMMLPGGLAMADREHDRDGLQLDVLTVPLGPATAWWPAGLVVTTRLQGDLVSAATVSALPPTGDGDPFWLLPWLRAGRGEAVTAGEAARWLVARRLDSAATLLTVAGWAEPSMTARRLRDELLAAGPRAGLRSRLDRWSRKVGGCAVLRWSLRDVGRVPSGCVVPPGVAGDTHDRLLALLADLREIDFDDETPLTAGEFAELQAARGRWIIDALPGLLTGTLLSEARLIVAGLDPDMESVWWATATEAAHG
;
A
#
# COMPACT_ATOMS: atom_id res chain seq x y z
N MET A 1 -37.38 57.43 36.68
CA MET A 1 -36.86 56.37 37.56
C MET A 1 -36.29 55.29 36.66
N SER A 2 -34.97 55.12 36.71
CA SER A 2 -34.15 54.22 35.88
C SER A 2 -34.23 52.79 36.41
N GLY A 3 -34.42 51.80 35.53
CA GLY A 3 -34.36 50.38 35.82
C GLY A 3 -33.33 49.70 34.92
N SER A 4 -32.13 49.52 35.47
CA SER A 4 -31.02 48.75 34.90
C SER A 4 -31.28 47.25 35.07
N HIS A 5 -31.19 46.47 33.99
CA HIS A 5 -31.03 45.02 34.08
C HIS A 5 -29.74 44.62 33.36
N GLY A 6 -28.81 44.12 34.17
CA GLY A 6 -27.46 43.70 33.80
C GLY A 6 -27.43 42.43 32.97
N GLY A 7 -26.33 42.29 32.23
CA GLY A 7 -26.07 41.21 31.31
C GLY A 7 -25.79 39.88 31.97
N HIS A 8 -26.07 38.81 31.22
CA HIS A 8 -25.57 37.48 31.46
C HIS A 8 -24.52 37.16 30.38
N GLY A 9 -23.25 37.30 30.76
CA GLY A 9 -22.14 36.68 30.05
C GLY A 9 -22.16 35.18 30.35
N GLY A 10 -22.38 34.37 29.32
CA GLY A 10 -22.24 32.92 29.41
C GLY A 10 -20.78 32.58 29.62
N HIS A 11 -20.44 32.14 30.83
CA HIS A 11 -19.15 31.55 31.13
C HIS A 11 -19.08 30.16 30.50
N ASP A 12 -18.29 30.04 29.44
CA ASP A 12 -17.79 28.78 28.89
C ASP A 12 -16.84 28.15 29.93
N MET A 13 -17.43 27.42 30.87
CA MET A 13 -16.69 26.65 31.86
C MET A 13 -16.22 25.36 31.17
N GLY A 14 -14.99 25.38 30.67
CA GLY A 14 -14.26 24.20 30.26
C GLY A 14 -14.27 23.15 31.38
N MET A 15 -15.14 22.16 31.26
CA MET A 15 -15.31 21.09 32.22
C MET A 15 -14.06 20.18 32.16
N MET A 16 -13.15 20.37 33.10
CA MET A 16 -12.04 19.44 33.35
C MET A 16 -12.57 18.15 33.99
N LEU A 17 -12.08 16.99 33.52
CA LEU A 17 -12.37 15.69 34.13
C LEU A 17 -11.62 15.51 35.46
N PRO A 18 -12.13 14.68 36.39
CA PRO A 18 -11.39 14.27 37.58
C PRO A 18 -10.09 13.55 37.17
N GLY A 19 -8.94 14.15 37.48
CA GLY A 19 -7.62 13.61 37.12
C GLY A 19 -6.72 14.56 36.32
N GLY A 20 -7.19 15.75 35.94
CA GLY A 20 -6.35 16.79 35.31
C GLY A 20 -5.91 16.48 33.89
N LEU A 21 -6.49 15.45 33.27
CA LEU A 21 -6.29 15.16 31.86
C LEU A 21 -7.23 16.04 31.04
N ALA A 22 -6.65 16.79 30.08
CA ALA A 22 -7.41 17.53 29.10
C ALA A 22 -8.33 16.56 28.35
N MET A 23 -9.58 16.96 28.13
CA MET A 23 -10.47 16.21 27.25
C MET A 23 -9.86 16.17 25.84
N ALA A 24 -10.12 15.10 25.10
CA ALA A 24 -9.73 15.03 23.70
C ALA A 24 -10.38 16.20 22.93
N ASP A 25 -9.64 16.76 21.97
CA ASP A 25 -10.17 17.77 21.07
C ASP A 25 -11.37 17.20 20.31
N ARG A 26 -12.40 18.02 20.11
CA ARG A 26 -13.62 17.62 19.41
C ARG A 26 -13.78 18.40 18.11
N GLU A 27 -14.13 17.71 17.04
CA GLU A 27 -14.50 18.33 15.75
C GLU A 27 -15.93 17.93 15.37
N HIS A 28 -16.55 18.75 14.52
CA HIS A 28 -17.90 18.52 14.04
C HIS A 28 -17.90 17.37 13.00
N ASP A 29 -18.81 16.41 13.17
CA ASP A 29 -19.08 15.30 12.25
C ASP A 29 -20.22 15.65 11.27
N ARG A 30 -20.40 14.81 10.24
CA ARG A 30 -21.40 14.94 9.15
C ARG A 30 -22.84 15.02 9.64
N ASP A 31 -23.14 14.48 10.81
CA ASP A 31 -24.46 14.48 11.44
C ASP A 31 -24.66 15.61 12.46
N GLY A 32 -23.64 16.47 12.65
CA GLY A 32 -23.65 17.55 13.62
C GLY A 32 -23.26 17.16 15.05
N LEU A 33 -22.84 15.91 15.28
CA LEU A 33 -22.25 15.50 16.56
C LEU A 33 -20.78 15.93 16.68
N GLN A 34 -20.33 16.14 17.91
CA GLN A 34 -18.93 16.40 18.23
C GLN A 34 -18.26 15.09 18.65
N LEU A 35 -17.37 14.57 17.82
CA LEU A 35 -16.60 13.35 18.12
C LEU A 35 -15.20 13.70 18.60
N ASP A 36 -14.69 12.90 19.54
CA ASP A 36 -13.30 13.00 20.00
C ASP A 36 -12.36 12.68 18.84
N VAL A 37 -11.40 13.57 18.62
CA VAL A 37 -10.41 13.51 17.54
C VAL A 37 -9.16 12.81 18.06
N LEU A 38 -8.81 11.68 17.44
CA LEU A 38 -7.58 10.95 17.78
C LEU A 38 -6.57 11.04 16.64
N THR A 39 -5.36 11.47 16.95
CA THR A 39 -4.24 11.39 15.99
C THR A 39 -3.53 10.05 16.17
N VAL A 40 -3.61 9.17 15.17
CA VAL A 40 -3.04 7.81 15.21
C VAL A 40 -2.03 7.63 14.08
N PRO A 41 -0.75 7.32 14.40
CA PRO A 41 0.21 6.87 13.41
C PRO A 41 -0.08 5.40 13.03
N LEU A 42 -0.24 5.14 11.74
CA LEU A 42 -0.28 3.80 11.16
C LEU A 42 1.09 3.49 10.55
N GLY A 43 1.65 2.34 10.89
CA GLY A 43 3.01 1.96 10.52
C GLY A 43 4.11 2.57 11.41
N PRO A 44 5.38 2.25 11.13
CA PRO A 44 5.82 1.30 10.12
C PRO A 44 5.70 -0.17 10.60
N ALA A 45 5.48 -0.40 11.90
CA ALA A 45 5.48 -1.73 12.51
C ALA A 45 4.09 -2.39 12.62
N THR A 46 3.06 -1.82 11.98
CA THR A 46 1.73 -2.40 11.95
C THR A 46 1.75 -3.71 11.15
N ALA A 47 1.03 -4.73 11.62
CA ALA A 47 0.97 -6.03 10.93
C ALA A 47 0.44 -5.87 9.49
N TRP A 48 1.16 -6.46 8.53
CA TRP A 48 0.83 -6.44 7.10
C TRP A 48 0.78 -5.03 6.51
N TRP A 49 1.68 -4.16 6.98
CA TRP A 49 1.86 -2.80 6.52
C TRP A 49 3.17 -2.65 5.73
N PRO A 50 3.23 -1.79 4.70
CA PRO A 50 4.44 -1.59 3.93
C PRO A 50 5.60 -1.05 4.78
N ALA A 51 6.78 -1.65 4.64
CA ALA A 51 7.96 -1.32 5.44
C ALA A 51 8.42 0.13 5.18
N GLY A 52 8.55 0.93 6.25
CA GLY A 52 8.95 2.33 6.13
C GLY A 52 7.83 3.30 5.78
N LEU A 53 6.61 2.85 5.52
CA LEU A 53 5.46 3.75 5.35
C LEU A 53 4.90 4.16 6.72
N VAL A 54 4.77 5.46 6.96
CA VAL A 54 4.04 6.01 8.10
C VAL A 54 2.91 6.89 7.58
N VAL A 55 1.69 6.59 8.04
CA VAL A 55 0.52 7.42 7.77
C VAL A 55 -0.01 7.96 9.08
N THR A 56 0.14 9.25 9.31
CA THR A 56 -0.45 9.92 10.46
C THR A 56 -1.89 10.28 10.11
N THR A 57 -2.82 9.59 10.76
CA THR A 57 -4.26 9.78 10.55
C THR A 57 -4.86 10.60 11.66
N ARG A 58 -5.85 11.44 11.31
CA ARG A 58 -6.82 11.98 12.25
C ARG A 58 -8.09 11.14 12.14
N LEU A 59 -8.50 10.53 13.24
CA LEU A 59 -9.66 9.66 13.31
C LEU A 59 -10.81 10.34 14.07
N GLN A 60 -12.02 10.17 13.54
CA GLN A 60 -13.28 10.46 14.21
C GLN A 60 -14.06 9.14 14.25
N GLY A 61 -13.99 8.43 15.39
CA GLY A 61 -14.40 7.02 15.43
C GLY A 61 -13.48 6.15 14.56
N ASP A 62 -14.02 5.48 13.54
CA ASP A 62 -13.27 4.72 12.54
C ASP A 62 -13.07 5.46 11.21
N LEU A 63 -13.61 6.67 11.08
CA LEU A 63 -13.45 7.51 9.90
C LEU A 63 -12.11 8.25 9.94
N VAL A 64 -11.36 8.18 8.83
CA VAL A 64 -10.16 8.98 8.61
C VAL A 64 -10.56 10.37 8.12
N SER A 65 -10.55 11.38 8.99
CA SER A 65 -10.90 12.76 8.61
C SER A 65 -9.74 13.52 7.96
N ALA A 66 -8.50 13.11 8.22
CA ALA A 66 -7.31 13.60 7.54
C ALA A 66 -6.20 12.54 7.57
N ALA A 67 -5.32 12.56 6.57
CA ALA A 67 -4.13 11.72 6.52
C ALA A 67 -2.93 12.50 6.01
N THR A 68 -1.78 12.32 6.65
CA THR A 68 -0.47 12.75 6.14
C THR A 68 0.44 11.54 6.02
N VAL A 69 1.30 11.54 5.01
CA VAL A 69 2.13 10.38 4.65
C VAL A 69 3.60 10.76 4.75
N SER A 70 4.40 9.86 5.32
CA SER A 70 5.84 9.96 5.39
C SER A 70 6.48 8.61 5.04
N ALA A 71 7.56 8.65 4.28
CA ALA A 71 8.41 7.49 4.02
C ALA A 71 9.66 7.60 4.91
N LEU A 72 9.95 6.54 5.66
CA LEU A 72 11.17 6.41 6.45
C LEU A 72 12.30 5.85 5.58
N PRO A 73 13.56 6.27 5.79
CA PRO A 73 14.73 5.69 5.12
C PRO A 73 14.81 4.18 5.34
N PRO A 74 15.35 3.41 4.39
CA PRO A 74 15.56 1.98 4.59
C PRO A 74 16.57 1.77 5.72
N THR A 75 16.49 0.63 6.39
CA THR A 75 17.44 0.28 7.45
C THR A 75 18.68 -0.38 6.84
N GLY A 76 19.51 0.43 6.17
CA GLY A 76 20.79 0.01 5.60
C GLY A 76 21.04 0.55 4.18
N ASP A 77 22.29 0.45 3.72
CA ASP A 77 22.75 0.93 2.41
C ASP A 77 22.53 -0.11 1.29
N GLY A 78 21.53 -0.98 1.45
CA GLY A 78 21.25 -2.07 0.52
C GLY A 78 20.44 -1.63 -0.70
N ASP A 79 20.62 -2.35 -1.80
CA ASP A 79 19.74 -2.23 -2.96
C ASP A 79 18.30 -2.63 -2.62
N PRO A 80 17.28 -2.02 -3.27
CA PRO A 80 15.90 -2.46 -3.13
C PRO A 80 15.75 -3.94 -3.46
N PHE A 81 15.27 -4.72 -2.50
CA PHE A 81 15.28 -6.19 -2.60
C PHE A 81 14.60 -6.68 -3.89
N TRP A 82 13.40 -6.17 -4.17
CA TRP A 82 12.62 -6.59 -5.33
C TRP A 82 13.17 -6.12 -6.68
N LEU A 83 14.13 -5.20 -6.70
CA LEU A 83 14.75 -4.69 -7.94
C LEU A 83 16.12 -5.33 -8.23
N LEU A 84 16.62 -6.18 -7.32
CA LEU A 84 17.95 -6.79 -7.41
C LEU A 84 18.31 -7.38 -8.79
N PRO A 85 17.44 -8.16 -9.48
CA PRO A 85 17.79 -8.71 -10.81
C PRO A 85 18.11 -7.63 -11.85
N TRP A 86 17.32 -6.55 -11.88
CA TRP A 86 17.53 -5.44 -12.82
C TRP A 86 18.76 -4.61 -12.46
N LEU A 87 19.01 -4.40 -11.16
CA LEU A 87 20.20 -3.68 -10.70
C LEU A 87 21.49 -4.46 -10.97
N ARG A 88 21.47 -5.78 -10.77
CA ARG A 88 22.58 -6.69 -11.12
C ARG A 88 22.85 -6.68 -12.63
N ALA A 89 21.82 -6.78 -13.46
CA ALA A 89 21.97 -6.66 -14.91
C ALA A 89 22.51 -5.27 -15.33
N GLY A 90 22.08 -4.20 -14.66
CA GLY A 90 22.59 -2.84 -14.90
C GLY A 90 24.08 -2.70 -14.57
N ARG A 91 24.61 -3.52 -13.65
CA ARG A 91 26.04 -3.64 -13.32
C ARG A 91 26.82 -4.57 -14.24
N GLY A 92 26.17 -5.17 -15.24
CA GLY A 92 26.78 -6.12 -16.16
C GLY A 92 26.89 -7.55 -15.61
N GLU A 93 26.21 -7.89 -14.52
CA GLU A 93 26.12 -9.28 -14.08
C GLU A 93 25.23 -10.10 -15.01
N ALA A 94 25.56 -11.37 -15.19
CA ALA A 94 24.74 -12.29 -15.97
C ALA A 94 23.46 -12.63 -15.20
N VAL A 95 22.33 -12.09 -15.67
CA VAL A 95 20.97 -12.35 -15.17
C VAL A 95 20.11 -12.70 -16.37
N THR A 96 19.28 -13.74 -16.28
CA THR A 96 18.33 -14.08 -17.36
C THR A 96 17.00 -13.35 -17.19
N ALA A 97 16.28 -13.14 -18.30
CA ALA A 97 14.94 -12.57 -18.27
C ALA A 97 13.99 -13.42 -17.41
N GLY A 98 14.13 -14.74 -17.43
CA GLY A 98 13.40 -15.69 -16.61
C GLY A 98 13.71 -15.56 -15.12
N GLU A 99 14.96 -15.29 -14.73
CA GLU A 99 15.30 -14.96 -13.34
C GLU A 99 14.54 -13.71 -12.88
N ALA A 100 14.62 -12.63 -13.64
CA ALA A 100 13.92 -11.38 -13.32
C ALA A 100 12.40 -11.56 -13.26
N ALA A 101 11.84 -12.34 -14.19
CA ALA A 101 10.44 -12.70 -14.22
C ALA A 101 10.02 -13.50 -12.98
N ARG A 102 10.83 -14.46 -12.49
CA ARG A 102 10.54 -15.17 -11.23
C ARG A 102 10.46 -14.21 -10.05
N TRP A 103 11.37 -13.24 -9.96
CA TRP A 103 11.35 -12.20 -8.92
C TRP A 103 10.12 -11.28 -9.05
N LEU A 104 9.74 -10.91 -10.28
CA LEU A 104 8.53 -10.12 -10.52
C LEU A 104 7.27 -10.89 -10.06
N VAL A 105 7.13 -12.14 -10.46
CA VAL A 105 6.01 -13.01 -10.07
C VAL A 105 5.99 -13.20 -8.55
N ALA A 106 7.14 -13.39 -7.91
CA ALA A 106 7.28 -13.46 -6.46
C ALA A 106 6.81 -12.17 -5.76
N ARG A 107 7.22 -10.99 -6.26
CA ARG A 107 6.76 -9.69 -5.76
C ARG A 107 5.24 -9.57 -5.85
N ARG A 108 4.66 -9.88 -7.01
CA ARG A 108 3.20 -9.83 -7.23
C ARG A 108 2.45 -10.77 -6.29
N LEU A 109 2.97 -11.97 -6.06
CA LEU A 109 2.42 -12.91 -5.10
C LEU A 109 2.50 -12.38 -3.66
N ASP A 110 3.56 -11.66 -3.30
CA ASP A 110 3.68 -11.04 -1.99
C ASP A 110 2.67 -9.90 -1.78
N SER A 111 2.53 -9.00 -2.77
CA SER A 111 1.50 -7.94 -2.75
C SER A 111 0.10 -8.54 -2.60
N ALA A 112 -0.21 -9.57 -3.40
CA ALA A 112 -1.49 -10.26 -3.33
C ALA A 112 -1.69 -10.98 -1.98
N ALA A 113 -0.66 -11.63 -1.44
CA ALA A 113 -0.73 -12.28 -0.13
C ALA A 113 -1.04 -11.27 0.98
N THR A 114 -0.38 -10.11 0.95
CA THR A 114 -0.61 -9.03 1.92
C THR A 114 -2.04 -8.51 1.84
N LEU A 115 -2.54 -8.17 0.64
CA LEU A 115 -3.94 -7.76 0.44
C LEU A 115 -4.93 -8.83 0.92
N LEU A 116 -4.73 -10.10 0.53
CA LEU A 116 -5.59 -11.20 0.94
C LEU A 116 -5.60 -11.40 2.45
N THR A 117 -4.47 -11.14 3.12
CA THR A 117 -4.39 -11.21 4.59
C THR A 117 -5.19 -10.08 5.24
N VAL A 118 -5.07 -8.85 4.74
CA VAL A 118 -5.83 -7.68 5.23
C VAL A 118 -7.33 -7.87 4.98
N ALA A 119 -7.71 -8.47 3.85
CA ALA A 119 -9.09 -8.84 3.53
C ALA A 119 -9.62 -10.05 4.34
N GLY A 120 -8.82 -10.63 5.25
CA GLY A 120 -9.23 -11.75 6.10
C GLY A 120 -9.24 -13.12 5.43
N TRP A 121 -8.63 -13.26 4.24
CA TRP A 121 -8.61 -14.50 3.47
C TRP A 121 -7.28 -15.25 3.58
N ALA A 122 -7.07 -15.88 4.74
CA ALA A 122 -5.78 -16.44 5.16
C ALA A 122 -5.26 -17.60 4.27
N GLU A 123 -6.11 -18.54 3.85
CA GLU A 123 -5.63 -19.73 3.11
C GLU A 123 -5.03 -19.36 1.73
N PRO A 124 -5.68 -18.56 0.88
CA PRO A 124 -5.07 -18.13 -0.37
C PRO A 124 -3.84 -17.25 -0.19
N SER A 125 -3.79 -16.44 0.88
CA SER A 125 -2.59 -15.69 1.26
C SER A 125 -1.41 -16.62 1.54
N MET A 126 -1.62 -17.64 2.39
CA MET A 126 -0.58 -18.62 2.70
C MET A 126 -0.11 -19.39 1.46
N THR A 127 -1.04 -19.75 0.57
CA THR A 127 -0.69 -20.39 -0.71
C THR A 127 0.14 -19.47 -1.60
N ALA A 128 -0.18 -18.18 -1.66
CA ALA A 128 0.61 -17.19 -2.42
C ALA A 128 2.03 -17.05 -1.88
N ARG A 129 2.20 -16.98 -0.55
CA ARG A 129 3.53 -16.95 0.10
C ARG A 129 4.36 -18.19 -0.21
N ARG A 130 3.75 -19.38 -0.19
CA ARG A 130 4.43 -20.63 -0.57
C ARG A 130 4.89 -20.63 -2.03
N LEU A 131 4.06 -20.11 -2.94
CA LEU A 131 4.42 -19.98 -4.36
C LEU A 131 5.56 -18.97 -4.56
N ARG A 132 5.52 -17.84 -3.84
CA ARG A 132 6.60 -16.83 -3.80
C ARG A 132 7.91 -17.45 -3.35
N ASP A 133 7.90 -18.19 -2.24
CA ASP A 133 9.11 -18.80 -1.68
C ASP A 133 9.68 -19.87 -2.64
N GLU A 134 8.82 -20.60 -3.34
CA GLU A 134 9.21 -21.59 -4.35
C GLU A 134 9.82 -20.95 -5.61
N LEU A 135 9.39 -19.75 -5.99
CA LEU A 135 9.97 -18.97 -7.09
C LEU A 135 11.35 -18.39 -6.75
N LEU A 136 11.52 -17.97 -5.50
CA LEU A 136 12.78 -17.39 -5.01
C LEU A 136 13.83 -18.46 -4.65
N ALA A 137 13.41 -19.72 -4.48
CA ALA A 137 14.33 -20.84 -4.33
C ALA A 137 15.09 -21.12 -5.65
N ALA A 138 16.18 -21.90 -5.57
CA ALA A 138 17.12 -22.17 -6.67
C ALA A 138 16.58 -23.06 -7.82
N GLY A 139 15.32 -22.89 -8.21
CA GLY A 139 14.68 -23.50 -9.38
C GLY A 139 13.20 -23.81 -9.14
N PRO A 140 12.28 -23.35 -10.01
CA PRO A 140 10.86 -23.66 -9.88
C PRO A 140 10.61 -25.16 -10.04
N ARG A 141 9.77 -25.74 -9.17
CA ARG A 141 9.48 -27.18 -9.23
C ARG A 141 8.51 -27.47 -10.37
N ALA A 142 8.55 -28.71 -10.87
CA ALA A 142 7.61 -29.21 -11.86
C ALA A 142 6.14 -28.91 -11.46
N GLY A 143 5.38 -28.31 -12.36
CA GLY A 143 3.96 -27.99 -12.15
C GLY A 143 3.68 -26.68 -11.38
N LEU A 144 4.70 -25.85 -11.11
CA LEU A 144 4.53 -24.52 -10.51
C LEU A 144 3.52 -23.67 -11.30
N ARG A 145 3.65 -23.61 -12.62
CA ARG A 145 2.75 -22.86 -13.50
C ARG A 145 1.29 -23.26 -13.30
N SER A 146 0.99 -24.56 -13.31
CA SER A 146 -0.38 -25.04 -13.12
C SER A 146 -0.94 -24.74 -11.72
N ARG A 147 -0.08 -24.72 -10.70
CA ARG A 147 -0.48 -24.32 -9.33
C ARG A 147 -0.77 -22.82 -9.25
N LEU A 148 0.07 -22.00 -9.87
CA LEU A 148 -0.13 -20.56 -9.99
C LEU A 148 -1.47 -20.26 -10.68
N ASP A 149 -1.75 -20.89 -11.83
CA ASP A 149 -3.00 -20.70 -12.57
C ASP A 149 -4.25 -21.11 -11.79
N ARG A 150 -4.16 -22.20 -11.02
CA ARG A 150 -5.26 -22.63 -10.14
C ARG A 150 -5.49 -21.61 -9.03
N TRP A 151 -4.41 -21.12 -8.42
CA TRP A 151 -4.50 -20.10 -7.39
C TRP A 151 -5.07 -18.79 -7.94
N SER A 152 -4.57 -18.28 -9.06
CA SER A 152 -5.06 -17.03 -9.68
C SER A 152 -6.55 -17.12 -10.04
N ARG A 153 -7.01 -18.25 -10.60
CA ARG A 153 -8.44 -18.47 -10.89
C ARG A 153 -9.29 -18.53 -9.63
N LYS A 154 -8.81 -19.18 -8.57
CA LYS A 154 -9.51 -19.24 -7.27
C LYS A 154 -9.69 -17.85 -6.68
N VAL A 155 -8.63 -17.03 -6.69
CA VAL A 155 -8.67 -15.67 -6.15
C VAL A 155 -9.56 -14.77 -7.01
N GLY A 156 -9.33 -14.74 -8.33
CA GLY A 156 -10.10 -13.89 -9.26
C GLY A 156 -11.58 -14.29 -9.41
N GLY A 157 -11.94 -15.53 -9.09
CA GLY A 157 -13.33 -16.01 -9.09
C GLY A 157 -14.10 -15.77 -7.80
N CYS A 158 -13.51 -15.17 -6.77
CA CYS A 158 -14.12 -15.04 -5.45
C CYS A 158 -15.10 -13.85 -5.38
N ALA A 159 -16.40 -14.15 -5.37
CA ALA A 159 -17.44 -13.13 -5.29
C ALA A 159 -17.41 -12.31 -3.99
N VAL A 160 -17.13 -12.95 -2.85
CA VAL A 160 -17.03 -12.27 -1.54
C VAL A 160 -15.88 -11.27 -1.55
N LEU A 161 -14.70 -11.70 -2.03
CA LEU A 161 -13.55 -10.80 -2.14
C LEU A 161 -13.85 -9.63 -3.08
N ARG A 162 -14.50 -9.91 -4.22
CA ARG A 162 -14.95 -8.85 -5.14
C ARG A 162 -15.81 -7.82 -4.43
N TRP A 163 -16.79 -8.25 -3.64
CA TRP A 163 -17.66 -7.32 -2.93
C TRP A 163 -16.91 -6.50 -1.88
N SER A 164 -15.94 -7.08 -1.18
CA SER A 164 -15.14 -6.39 -0.18
C SER A 164 -14.13 -5.38 -0.73
N LEU A 165 -13.70 -5.54 -2.00
CA LEU A 165 -12.66 -4.71 -2.60
C LEU A 165 -13.17 -3.72 -3.65
N ARG A 166 -14.41 -3.87 -4.10
CA ARG A 166 -15.03 -3.01 -5.10
C ARG A 166 -15.22 -1.61 -4.53
N ASP A 167 -14.97 -0.60 -5.36
CA ASP A 167 -15.07 0.83 -5.03
C ASP A 167 -14.10 1.31 -3.93
N VAL A 168 -13.25 0.44 -3.38
CA VAL A 168 -12.22 0.77 -2.39
C VAL A 168 -10.99 1.39 -3.06
N GLY A 169 -10.65 2.63 -2.70
CA GLY A 169 -9.45 3.33 -3.17
C GLY A 169 -9.43 3.58 -4.67
N ARG A 170 -10.57 3.99 -5.24
CA ARG A 170 -10.71 4.21 -6.69
C ARG A 170 -9.75 5.32 -7.16
N VAL A 171 -8.90 4.97 -8.12
CA VAL A 171 -8.05 5.92 -8.86
C VAL A 171 -8.59 6.06 -10.29
N PRO A 172 -8.89 7.28 -10.77
CA PRO A 172 -9.36 7.49 -12.12
C PRO A 172 -8.28 7.13 -13.14
N SER A 173 -8.67 6.61 -14.30
CA SER A 173 -7.73 6.40 -15.40
C SER A 173 -7.23 7.73 -15.96
N GLY A 174 -5.96 7.79 -16.37
CA GLY A 174 -5.38 8.98 -16.99
C GLY A 174 -3.92 8.76 -17.40
N CYS A 175 -3.40 9.62 -18.28
CA CYS A 175 -2.02 9.50 -18.79
C CYS A 175 -0.95 9.70 -17.72
N VAL A 176 -1.28 10.31 -16.58
CA VAL A 176 -0.37 10.54 -15.45
C VAL A 176 -0.41 9.38 -14.44
N VAL A 177 -1.35 8.42 -14.58
CA VAL A 177 -1.48 7.30 -13.64
C VAL A 177 -0.60 6.14 -14.09
N PRO A 178 0.31 5.64 -13.22
CA PRO A 178 1.18 4.53 -13.57
C PRO A 178 0.40 3.26 -13.95
N PRO A 179 0.94 2.41 -14.85
CA PRO A 179 0.34 1.13 -15.19
C PRO A 179 0.00 0.28 -13.95
N GLY A 180 -1.19 -0.32 -13.96
CA GLY A 180 -1.68 -1.16 -12.86
C GLY A 180 -2.12 -0.42 -11.59
N VAL A 181 -2.19 0.93 -11.60
CA VAL A 181 -2.66 1.73 -10.44
C VAL A 181 -4.09 2.24 -10.59
N ALA A 182 -4.58 2.39 -11.82
CA ALA A 182 -5.95 2.81 -12.08
C ALA A 182 -6.99 1.79 -11.60
N GLY A 183 -8.22 2.24 -11.36
CA GLY A 183 -9.33 1.41 -10.88
C GLY A 183 -9.45 1.37 -9.37
N ASP A 184 -10.32 0.50 -8.86
CA ASP A 184 -10.41 0.20 -7.43
C ASP A 184 -9.47 -0.95 -7.02
N THR A 185 -9.48 -1.32 -5.74
CA THR A 185 -8.60 -2.38 -5.21
C THR A 185 -8.84 -3.74 -5.86
N HIS A 186 -10.08 -4.03 -6.28
CA HIS A 186 -10.38 -5.26 -7.01
C HIS A 186 -9.85 -5.22 -8.44
N ASP A 187 -9.99 -4.09 -9.14
CA ASP A 187 -9.45 -3.90 -10.50
C ASP A 187 -7.92 -4.13 -10.52
N ARG A 188 -7.20 -3.58 -9.53
CA ARG A 188 -5.75 -3.78 -9.38
C ARG A 188 -5.37 -5.23 -9.11
N LEU A 189 -6.14 -5.92 -8.25
CA LEU A 189 -5.92 -7.35 -8.01
C LEU A 189 -6.11 -8.16 -9.29
N LEU A 190 -7.17 -7.89 -10.07
CA LEU A 190 -7.39 -8.58 -11.34
C LEU A 190 -6.28 -8.32 -12.36
N ALA A 191 -5.81 -7.08 -12.47
CA ALA A 191 -4.68 -6.73 -13.33
C ALA A 191 -3.43 -7.51 -12.93
N LEU A 192 -3.10 -7.54 -11.64
CA LEU A 192 -1.99 -8.31 -11.10
C LEU A 192 -2.12 -9.81 -11.41
N LEU A 193 -3.31 -10.40 -11.23
CA LEU A 193 -3.56 -11.81 -11.53
C LEU A 193 -3.48 -12.13 -13.02
N ALA A 194 -3.82 -11.18 -13.89
CA ALA A 194 -3.64 -11.29 -15.34
C ALA A 194 -2.15 -11.26 -15.69
N ASP A 195 -1.39 -10.30 -15.17
CA ASP A 195 0.07 -10.20 -15.39
C ASP A 195 0.78 -11.51 -15.01
N LEU A 196 0.43 -12.09 -13.85
CA LEU A 196 0.98 -13.37 -13.39
C LEU A 196 0.81 -14.52 -14.39
N ARG A 197 -0.20 -14.45 -15.26
CA ARG A 197 -0.48 -15.49 -16.24
C ARG A 197 0.26 -15.29 -17.56
N GLU A 198 0.71 -14.09 -17.85
CA GLU A 198 1.38 -13.73 -19.10
C GLU A 198 2.91 -13.75 -18.95
N ILE A 199 3.42 -13.57 -17.74
CA ILE A 199 4.87 -13.58 -17.49
C ILE A 199 5.46 -14.96 -17.76
N ASP A 200 6.43 -15.01 -18.67
CA ASP A 200 7.30 -16.17 -18.90
C ASP A 200 8.51 -16.10 -17.96
N PHE A 201 8.60 -17.05 -17.05
CA PHE A 201 9.68 -17.14 -16.06
C PHE A 201 10.70 -18.25 -16.35
N ASP A 202 10.59 -18.88 -17.53
CA ASP A 202 11.52 -19.89 -18.06
C ASP A 202 12.41 -19.32 -19.20
N ASP A 203 12.38 -18.00 -19.41
CA ASP A 203 13.16 -17.31 -20.43
C ASP A 203 14.67 -17.27 -20.09
N GLU A 204 15.50 -17.95 -20.89
CA GLU A 204 16.95 -18.02 -20.68
C GLU A 204 17.72 -16.90 -21.41
N THR A 205 17.04 -15.97 -22.07
CA THR A 205 17.70 -14.83 -22.72
C THR A 205 18.32 -13.87 -21.69
N PRO A 206 19.42 -13.19 -22.01
CA PRO A 206 20.00 -12.18 -21.11
C PRO A 206 19.01 -11.06 -20.79
N LEU A 207 18.85 -10.73 -19.51
CA LEU A 207 18.04 -9.58 -19.08
C LEU A 207 18.69 -8.28 -19.57
N THR A 208 17.88 -7.43 -20.19
CA THR A 208 18.23 -6.02 -20.38
C THR A 208 17.63 -5.21 -19.22
N ALA A 209 18.48 -4.58 -18.40
CA ALA A 209 18.04 -3.85 -17.21
C ALA A 209 16.95 -2.81 -17.51
N GLY A 210 17.10 -2.10 -18.64
CA GLY A 210 16.15 -1.10 -19.12
C GLY A 210 15.88 -0.01 -18.09
N GLU A 211 14.70 0.61 -18.18
CA GLU A 211 14.22 1.65 -17.26
C GLU A 211 13.33 1.07 -16.14
N PHE A 212 13.42 -0.25 -15.88
CA PHE A 212 12.45 -0.92 -15.02
C PHE A 212 12.50 -0.40 -13.58
N ALA A 213 13.71 -0.21 -13.03
CA ALA A 213 13.90 0.24 -11.66
C ALA A 213 13.38 1.68 -11.47
N GLU A 214 13.67 2.57 -12.42
CA GLU A 214 13.22 3.95 -12.47
C GLU A 214 11.70 4.03 -12.57
N LEU A 215 11.08 3.20 -13.42
CA LEU A 215 9.62 3.12 -13.54
C LEU A 215 8.96 2.63 -12.24
N GLN A 216 9.57 1.67 -11.53
CA GLN A 216 9.04 1.23 -10.23
C GLN A 216 9.16 2.33 -9.17
N ALA A 217 10.28 3.05 -9.13
CA ALA A 217 10.46 4.18 -8.21
C ALA A 217 9.46 5.31 -8.49
N ALA A 218 9.28 5.67 -9.77
CA ALA A 218 8.29 6.67 -10.19
C ALA A 218 6.85 6.25 -9.82
N ARG A 219 6.51 4.96 -10.02
CA ARG A 219 5.23 4.40 -9.56
C ARG A 219 5.08 4.52 -8.04
N GLY A 220 6.10 4.14 -7.27
CA GLY A 220 6.09 4.22 -5.81
C GLY A 220 5.89 5.65 -5.32
N ARG A 221 6.58 6.62 -5.92
CA ARG A 221 6.45 8.04 -5.59
C ARG A 221 5.04 8.56 -5.87
N TRP A 222 4.49 8.25 -7.04
CA TRP A 222 3.12 8.63 -7.39
C TRP A 222 2.12 8.09 -6.37
N ILE A 223 2.26 6.83 -5.93
CA ILE A 223 1.38 6.22 -4.93
C ILE A 223 1.47 6.98 -3.61
N ILE A 224 2.69 7.25 -3.12
CA ILE A 224 2.91 7.98 -1.87
C ILE A 224 2.25 9.36 -1.90
N ASP A 225 2.41 10.08 -3.01
CA ASP A 225 1.83 11.42 -3.18
C ASP A 225 0.29 11.40 -3.27
N ALA A 226 -0.30 10.31 -3.81
CA ALA A 226 -1.75 10.14 -3.92
C ALA A 226 -2.43 9.65 -2.62
N LEU A 227 -1.71 8.95 -1.75
CA LEU A 227 -2.27 8.31 -0.55
C LEU A 227 -3.06 9.27 0.38
N PRO A 228 -2.60 10.49 0.73
CA PRO A 228 -3.36 11.38 1.61
C PRO A 228 -4.81 11.61 1.14
N GLY A 229 -4.98 11.84 -0.16
CA GLY A 229 -6.29 12.07 -0.77
C GLY A 229 -7.14 10.80 -0.88
N LEU A 230 -6.51 9.64 -1.06
CA LEU A 230 -7.21 8.35 -1.13
C LEU A 230 -7.67 7.84 0.24
N LEU A 231 -6.98 8.21 1.32
CA LEU A 231 -7.29 7.76 2.67
C LEU A 231 -8.30 8.67 3.38
N THR A 232 -8.30 9.97 3.05
CA THR A 232 -9.23 10.93 3.65
C THR A 232 -10.67 10.61 3.27
N GLY A 233 -11.55 10.53 4.27
CA GLY A 233 -12.97 10.20 4.11
C GLY A 233 -13.27 8.71 4.05
N THR A 234 -12.27 7.84 4.25
CA THR A 234 -12.43 6.38 4.28
C THR A 234 -12.50 5.84 5.70
N LEU A 235 -13.06 4.65 5.87
CA LEU A 235 -12.96 3.94 7.15
C LEU A 235 -11.55 3.39 7.35
N LEU A 236 -11.11 3.21 8.59
CA LEU A 236 -9.78 2.67 8.91
C LEU A 236 -9.53 1.29 8.28
N SER A 237 -10.56 0.45 8.17
CA SER A 237 -10.50 -0.85 7.49
C SER A 237 -10.25 -0.70 5.98
N GLU A 238 -10.94 0.24 5.34
CA GLU A 238 -10.76 0.56 3.92
C GLU A 238 -9.38 1.16 3.68
N ALA A 239 -8.91 2.08 4.52
CA ALA A 239 -7.58 2.66 4.45
C ALA A 239 -6.49 1.58 4.38
N ARG A 240 -6.61 0.52 5.18
CA ARG A 240 -5.68 -0.63 5.15
C ARG A 240 -5.77 -1.42 3.84
N LEU A 241 -6.97 -1.63 3.30
CA LEU A 241 -7.17 -2.28 2.01
C LEU A 241 -6.60 -1.46 0.85
N ILE A 242 -6.77 -0.14 0.89
CA ILE A 242 -6.20 0.80 -0.10
C ILE A 242 -4.68 0.69 -0.12
N VAL A 243 -4.04 0.79 1.05
CA VAL A 243 -2.58 0.68 1.16
C VAL A 243 -2.10 -0.69 0.68
N ALA A 244 -2.73 -1.78 1.12
CA ALA A 244 -2.36 -3.13 0.70
C ALA A 244 -2.61 -3.40 -0.80
N GLY A 245 -3.62 -2.77 -1.39
CA GLY A 245 -3.95 -2.88 -2.82
C GLY A 245 -3.05 -2.07 -3.74
N LEU A 246 -2.49 -0.96 -3.24
CA LEU A 246 -1.52 -0.14 -3.97
C LEU A 246 -0.10 -0.68 -3.85
N ASP A 247 0.23 -1.24 -2.68
CA ASP A 247 1.53 -1.81 -2.34
C ASP A 247 2.69 -0.83 -2.62
N PRO A 248 2.76 0.30 -1.88
CA PRO A 248 3.84 1.27 -2.02
C PRO A 248 5.19 0.66 -1.61
N ASP A 249 6.23 0.92 -2.39
CA ASP A 249 7.57 0.40 -2.19
C ASP A 249 8.55 1.54 -1.89
N MET A 250 8.77 1.78 -0.60
CA MET A 250 9.64 2.86 -0.12
C MET A 250 11.12 2.62 -0.46
N GLU A 251 11.56 1.37 -0.57
CA GLU A 251 12.95 1.06 -0.94
C GLU A 251 13.26 1.57 -2.35
N SER A 252 12.36 1.29 -3.31
CA SER A 252 12.51 1.77 -4.69
C SER A 252 12.58 3.31 -4.79
N VAL A 253 11.75 4.01 -4.01
CA VAL A 253 11.67 5.47 -4.00
C VAL A 253 12.97 6.07 -3.44
N TRP A 254 13.47 5.51 -2.34
CA TRP A 254 14.71 5.96 -1.73
C TRP A 254 15.95 5.67 -2.56
N TRP A 255 16.03 4.52 -3.18
CA TRP A 255 17.09 4.21 -4.14
C TRP A 255 17.16 5.23 -5.27
N ALA A 256 16.03 5.63 -5.86
CA ALA A 256 16.01 6.63 -6.92
C ALA A 256 16.49 8.00 -6.42
N THR A 257 16.01 8.46 -5.26
CA THR A 257 16.45 9.75 -4.68
C THR A 257 17.94 9.78 -4.35
N ALA A 258 18.50 8.66 -3.87
CA ALA A 258 19.93 8.54 -3.58
C ALA A 258 20.76 8.56 -4.86
N THR A 259 20.26 7.92 -5.92
CA THR A 259 20.91 7.89 -7.24
C THR A 259 20.90 9.27 -7.90
N GLU A 260 19.78 9.99 -7.86
CA GLU A 260 19.69 11.38 -8.35
C GLU A 260 20.68 12.31 -7.62
N ALA A 261 20.78 12.20 -6.29
CA ALA A 261 21.72 12.99 -5.51
C ALA A 261 23.20 12.68 -5.81
N ALA A 262 23.51 11.47 -6.28
CA ALA A 262 24.87 11.09 -6.67
C ALA A 262 25.24 11.61 -8.09
N HIS A 263 24.26 11.99 -8.90
CA HIS A 263 24.47 12.43 -10.28
C HIS A 263 24.32 13.95 -10.50
N GLY A 264 23.92 14.71 -9.48
CA GLY A 264 23.80 16.19 -9.49
C GLY A 264 24.97 16.89 -8.82
#